data_AF-A0A521PRV3-F1
#
_entry.id   AF-A0A521PRV3-F1
#
_cell.length_a   1.000
_cell.length_b   1.000
_cell.length_c   1.000
_cell.angle_alpha   90.00
_cell.angle_beta   90.00
_cell.angle_gamma   90.00
#
_symmetry.space_group_name_H-M   'P 1'
#
loop_
_entity.id
_entity.type
_entity.pdbx_description
1 polymer ?
#
loop_
_entity_poly.entity_id
_entity_poly.type
_entity_poly.pdbx_seq_one_letter_code
_entity_poly.pdbx_strand_id
1 'polypeptide(L)' 'MQIHPLITDSKTLSDFCARIAKSPYVAIDTEFMRENSYWPELCLIQVADADEAAAIDP' A
#
# COMPACT_ATOMS: atom_id res chain seq x y z
N MET A 1 -6.39 12.44 8.33
CA MET A 1 -5.66 11.19 8.09
C MET A 1 -6.49 9.98 8.55
N GLN A 2 -7.24 9.40 7.62
CA GLN A 2 -7.99 8.15 7.75
C GLN A 2 -7.05 6.97 7.49
N ILE A 3 -7.02 5.98 8.38
CA ILE A 3 -6.25 4.75 8.19
C ILE A 3 -7.22 3.64 7.82
N HIS A 4 -7.01 3.00 6.66
CA HIS A 4 -7.85 1.90 6.19
C HIS A 4 -7.47 0.57 6.86
N PRO A 5 -8.41 -0.37 7.00
CA PRO A 5 -8.07 -1.78 7.23
C PRO A 5 -7.10 -2.30 6.16
N LEU A 6 -6.39 -3.38 6.47
CA LEU A 6 -5.48 -4.05 5.52
C LEU A 6 -6.22 -4.39 4.22
N ILE A 7 -5.69 -3.92 3.09
CA ILE A 7 -6.24 -4.18 1.77
C ILE A 7 -5.68 -5.53 1.30
N THR A 8 -6.56 -6.51 1.09
CA THR A 8 -6.20 -7.88 0.68
C THR A 8 -6.92 -8.34 -0.58
N ASP A 9 -7.65 -7.45 -1.25
CA ASP A 9 -8.40 -7.75 -2.47
C ASP A 9 -8.24 -6.65 -3.53
N SER A 10 -8.28 -7.06 -4.80
CA SER A 10 -8.03 -6.17 -5.93
C SER A 10 -9.10 -5.09 -6.10
N LYS A 11 -10.35 -5.33 -5.67
CA LYS A 11 -11.42 -4.35 -5.82
C LYS A 11 -11.19 -3.19 -4.86
N THR A 12 -10.94 -3.49 -3.59
CA THR A 12 -10.64 -2.49 -2.56
C THR A 12 -9.37 -1.72 -2.91
N LEU A 13 -8.34 -2.40 -3.42
CA LEU A 13 -7.12 -1.76 -3.91
C LEU A 13 -7.40 -0.79 -5.05
N SER A 14 -8.16 -1.21 -6.06
CA SER A 14 -8.54 -0.36 -7.20
C SER A 14 -9.31 0.88 -6.74
N ASP A 15 -10.26 0.72 -5.83
CA ASP A 15 -11.05 1.83 -5.28
C ASP A 15 -10.17 2.81 -4.49
N PHE A 16 -9.17 2.32 -3.75
CA PHE A 16 -8.18 3.15 -3.06
C PHE A 16 -7.28 3.91 -4.04
N CYS A 17 -6.70 3.21 -5.01
CA CYS A 17 -5.87 3.80 -6.06
C CYS A 17 -6.61 4.92 -6.82
N ALA A 18 -7.90 4.72 -7.14
CA ALA A 18 -8.70 5.73 -7.84
C ALA A 18 -8.94 7.02 -7.03
N ARG A 19 -8.92 6.94 -5.69
CA ARG A 19 -9.02 8.11 -4.81
C ARG A 19 -7.66 8.80 -4.65
N ILE A 20 -6.65 8.04 -4.25
CA ILE A 20 -5.33 8.59 -3.90
C ILE A 20 -4.57 9.12 -5.13
N ALA A 21 -4.88 8.65 -6.34
CA ALA A 21 -4.33 9.19 -7.58
C ALA A 21 -4.72 10.66 -7.86
N LYS A 22 -5.70 11.21 -7.13
CA LYS A 22 -6.08 12.63 -7.22
C LYS A 22 -5.19 13.52 -6.36
N SER A 23 -4.36 12.94 -5.50
CA SER A 23 -3.52 13.66 -4.57
C SER A 23 -2.28 14.22 -5.29
N PRO A 24 -1.81 15.42 -4.93
CA PRO A 24 -0.70 16.07 -5.63
C PRO A 24 0.63 15.31 -5.49
N TYR A 25 0.76 14.51 -4.44
CA TYR A 25 1.84 13.56 -4.20
C TYR A 25 1.36 12.46 -3.25
N VAL A 26 2.10 11.35 -3.22
CA VAL A 26 1.88 10.23 -2.30
C VAL A 26 3.22 9.79 -1.71
N ALA A 27 3.20 9.33 -0.46
CA ALA A 27 4.30 8.61 0.16
C ALA A 27 4.09 7.11 -0.03
N ILE A 28 5.17 6.39 -0.34
CA ILE A 28 5.17 4.94 -0.54
C ILE A 28 6.34 4.35 0.25
N ASP A 29 6.07 3.28 0.98
CA ASP A 29 7.07 2.44 1.63
C ASP A 29 6.76 0.96 1.37
N THR A 30 7.76 0.09 1.55
CA THR A 30 7.60 -1.35 1.31
C THR A 30 8.31 -2.16 2.38
N GLU A 31 7.66 -3.24 2.82
CA GLU A 31 8.25 -4.25 3.69
C GLU A 31 8.52 -5.53 2.90
N PHE A 32 9.65 -6.19 3.16
CA PHE A 32 10.01 -7.43 2.46
C PHE A 32 10.80 -8.39 3.36
N MET A 33 10.73 -9.68 3.04
CA MET A 33 11.57 -10.73 3.62
C MET A 33 12.73 -11.05 2.67
N ARG A 34 13.92 -11.28 3.23
CA ARG A 34 15.15 -11.66 2.49
C ARG A 34 15.93 -12.79 3.16
N GLU A 35 15.28 -13.55 4.05
CA GLU A 35 15.96 -14.60 4.81
C GLU A 35 16.17 -15.88 3.98
N ASN A 36 15.14 -16.31 3.24
CA ASN A 36 15.11 -17.63 2.59
C ASN A 36 15.05 -17.57 1.06
N SER A 37 15.12 -16.37 0.47
CA SER A 37 14.94 -16.12 -0.96
C SER A 37 16.09 -15.27 -1.51
N TYR A 38 16.51 -15.57 -2.75
CA TYR A 38 17.52 -14.74 -3.43
C TYR A 38 16.96 -13.36 -3.80
N TRP A 39 15.69 -13.33 -4.22
CA TRP A 39 14.96 -12.08 -4.48
C TRP A 39 14.11 -11.72 -3.27
N PRO A 40 14.03 -10.43 -2.89
CA PRO A 40 13.19 -10.00 -1.79
C PRO A 40 11.73 -10.39 -2.04
N GLU A 41 11.13 -11.09 -1.10
CA GLU A 41 9.70 -11.38 -1.11
C GLU A 41 8.97 -10.16 -0.56
N LEU A 42 8.19 -9.48 -1.39
CA LEU A 42 7.41 -8.32 -0.97
C LEU A 42 6.31 -8.78 -0.01
N CYS A 43 6.22 -8.16 1.16
CA CYS A 43 5.29 -8.54 2.22
C CYS A 43 4.23 -7.48 2.47
N LEU A 44 4.55 -6.21 2.23
CA LEU A 44 3.61 -5.11 2.41
C LEU A 44 3.98 -3.93 1.53
N ILE A 45 2.96 -3.22 1.06
CA ILE A 45 3.11 -1.88 0.48
C ILE A 45 2.31 -0.92 1.36
N GLN A 46 2.95 0.13 1.88
CA GLN A 46 2.26 1.21 2.57
C GLN A 46 2.15 2.42 1.65
N VAL A 47 0.96 3.02 1.57
CA VAL A 47 0.71 4.23 0.76
C VAL A 47 -0.08 5.24 1.57
N ALA A 48 0.33 6.51 1.52
CA ALA A 48 -0.39 7.59 2.19
C ALA A 48 -0.32 8.91 1.41
N ASP A 49 -1.34 9.74 1.58
CA ASP A 49 -1.32 11.16 1.28
C ASP A 49 -1.61 11.99 2.55
N ALA A 50 -2.06 13.23 2.42
CA ALA A 50 -2.41 14.08 3.57
C ALA A 50 -3.70 13.64 4.30
N ASP A 51 -4.59 12.92 3.61
CA ASP A 51 -5.96 12.65 4.03
C ASP A 51 -6.20 11.19 4.38
N GLU A 52 -5.60 10.23 3.68
CA GLU A 52 -5.75 8.79 3.88
C GLU A 52 -4.43 8.01 3.79
N ALA A 53 -4.39 6.86 4.47
CA ALA A 53 -3.28 5.90 4.47
C ALA A 53 -3.80 4.46 4.44
N ALA A 54 -3.12 3.58 3.72
CA ALA A 54 -3.45 2.16 3.64
C ALA A 54 -2.20 1.28 3.62
N ALA A 55 -2.35 0.08 4.16
CA ALA A 55 -1.42 -1.02 4.00
C ALA A 55 -2.03 -2.05 3.04
N ILE A 56 -1.24 -2.55 2.09
CA ILE A 56 -1.67 -3.44 1.02
C ILE A 56 -0.88 -4.75 1.13
N ASP A 57 -1.61 -5.86 1.21
CA ASP A 57 -1.09 -7.22 1.13
C ASP A 57 -0.86 -7.58 -0.36
N PRO A 58 0.39 -7.84 -0.80
CA PRO A 58 0.77 -8.03 -2.21
C PRO A 58 0.22 -9.27 -2.92
#